data_AF-A0A2N8M976-F1
#
_entry.id   AF-A0A2N8M976-F1
#
_cell.length_a   1.000
_cell.length_b   1.000
_cell.length_c   1.000
_cell.angle_alpha   90.00
_cell.angle_beta   90.00
_cell.angle_gamma   90.00
#
_symmetry.space_group_name_H-M   'P 1'
#
loop_
_entity.id
_entity.type
_entity.pdbx_description
1 polymer ?
#
loop_
_entity_poly.entity_id
_entity_poly.type
_entity_poly.pdbx_seq_one_letter_code
_entity_poly.pdbx_strand_id
1 'polypeptide(L)'
;MLKHCLTASRHKDLLAVIRSSVEATMTPFAKKYARKYEKDCLIKDREALRRLFGIPPDKWDHLRTTNPIERIFSMVSHHAIRMKAAVSQDTARLMVVKLAIAVEALTAPYRTPPTSSRV
;
A
#
# COMPACT_ATOMS: atom_id res chain seq x y z
N MET A 1 7.10 6.90 31.03
CA MET A 1 5.79 6.24 31.26
C MET A 1 4.60 7.14 30.89
N LEU A 2 4.28 8.21 31.64
CA LEU A 2 3.10 9.06 31.36
C LEU A 2 3.05 9.72 29.97
N LYS A 3 4.18 10.22 29.46
CA LYS A 3 4.26 10.82 28.11
C LYS A 3 3.92 9.82 26.99
N HIS A 4 4.33 8.56 27.13
CA HIS A 4 4.06 7.50 26.14
C HIS A 4 2.62 7.00 26.19
N CYS A 5 2.00 6.93 27.38
CA CYS A 5 0.57 6.61 27.50
C CYS A 5 -0.32 7.71 26.88
N LEU A 6 0.04 8.99 27.05
CA LEU A 6 -0.73 10.11 26.49
C LEU A 6 -0.64 10.18 24.96
N THR A 7 0.52 9.92 24.34
CA THR A 7 0.63 9.80 22.89
C THR A 7 -0.12 8.57 22.37
N ALA A 8 -0.01 7.41 23.02
CA ALA A 8 -0.74 6.21 22.59
C ALA A 8 -2.27 6.41 22.61
N SER A 9 -2.80 7.04 23.67
CA SER A 9 -4.23 7.41 23.75
C SER A 9 -4.61 8.41 22.66
N ARG A 10 -3.82 9.47 22.47
CA ARG A 10 -4.07 10.49 21.43
C ARG A 10 -4.10 9.90 20.01
N HIS A 11 -3.24 8.93 19.71
CA HIS A 11 -3.22 8.26 18.40
C HIS A 11 -4.47 7.41 18.20
N LYS A 12 -4.97 6.74 19.25
CA LYS A 12 -6.19 5.93 19.20
C LYS A 12 -7.43 6.82 18.97
N ASP A 13 -7.48 7.96 19.64
CA ASP A 13 -8.58 8.92 19.51
C ASP A 13 -8.59 9.58 18.11
N LEU A 14 -7.41 9.94 17.61
CA LEU A 14 -7.26 10.47 16.25
C LEU A 14 -7.72 9.46 15.19
N LEU A 15 -7.36 8.18 15.33
CA LEU A 15 -7.79 7.11 14.44
C LEU A 15 -9.31 6.86 14.49
N ALA A 16 -9.94 7.04 15.65
CA ALA A 16 -11.38 6.93 15.78
C ALA A 16 -12.11 8.08 15.03
N VAL A 17 -11.59 9.30 15.13
CA VAL A 17 -12.08 10.48 14.39
C VAL A 17 -11.88 10.32 12.87
N ILE A 18 -10.73 9.78 12.44
CA ILE A 18 -10.47 9.52 11.02
C ILE A 18 -11.44 8.46 10.48
N ARG A 19 -11.72 7.39 11.23
CA ARG A 19 -12.67 6.35 10.79
C ARG A 19 -14.09 6.89 10.60
N SER A 20 -14.59 7.72 11.51
CA SER A 20 -15.93 8.32 11.37
C SER A 20 -15.98 9.33 10.21
N SER A 21 -14.91 10.09 9.99
CA SER A 21 -14.79 11.01 8.86
C SER A 21 -14.76 10.28 7.50
N VAL A 22 -14.09 9.14 7.42
CA VAL A 22 -14.08 8.29 6.21
C VAL A 22 -15.51 7.82 5.88
N GLU A 23 -16.26 7.33 6.86
CA GLU A 23 -17.63 6.86 6.63
C GLU A 23 -18.57 7.98 6.16
N ALA A 24 -18.42 9.18 6.71
CA ALA A 24 -19.19 10.35 6.30
C ALA A 24 -18.82 10.85 4.90
N THR A 25 -17.56 10.67 4.47
CA THR A 25 -17.07 11.19 3.18
C THR A 25 -17.22 10.19 2.02
N MET A 26 -17.36 8.89 2.28
CA MET A 26 -17.53 7.88 1.23
C MET A 26 -18.80 8.05 0.40
N THR A 27 -19.95 8.31 1.04
CA THR A 27 -21.24 8.50 0.37
C THR A 27 -21.26 9.70 -0.59
N PRO A 28 -20.82 10.91 -0.19
CA PRO A 28 -20.74 12.04 -1.12
C PRO A 28 -19.67 11.85 -2.20
N PHE A 29 -18.57 11.15 -1.89
CA PHE A 29 -17.54 10.82 -2.89
C PHE A 29 -18.08 9.90 -3.99
N ALA A 30 -18.78 8.82 -3.62
CA ALA A 30 -19.41 7.92 -4.58
C ALA A 30 -20.43 8.66 -5.47
N LYS A 31 -21.23 9.57 -4.89
CA LYS A 31 -22.19 10.40 -5.64
C LYS A 31 -21.52 11.33 -6.65
N LYS A 32 -20.38 11.93 -6.29
CA LYS A 32 -19.62 12.83 -7.16
C LYS A 32 -19.01 12.12 -8.37
N TYR A 33 -18.53 10.89 -8.18
CA TYR A 33 -17.81 10.13 -9.20
C TYR A 33 -18.65 9.05 -9.90
N ALA A 34 -19.94 8.92 -9.56
CA ALA A 34 -20.88 7.96 -10.15
C ALA A 34 -21.02 8.06 -11.68
N ARG A 35 -20.72 9.22 -12.29
CA ARG A 35 -20.76 9.40 -13.75
C ARG A 35 -19.53 8.85 -14.47
N LYS A 36 -18.38 8.77 -13.78
CA LYS A 36 -17.08 8.42 -14.38
C LYS A 36 -16.76 6.93 -14.24
N TYR A 37 -17.23 6.30 -13.17
CA TYR A 37 -16.89 4.91 -12.86
C TYR A 37 -18.14 4.03 -12.86
N GLU A 38 -17.96 2.76 -13.21
CA GLU A 38 -19.03 1.77 -13.25
C GLU A 38 -19.68 1.61 -11.87
N LYS A 39 -20.93 1.13 -11.84
CA LYS A 39 -21.66 0.95 -10.58
C LYS A 39 -20.91 -0.03 -9.67
N ASP A 40 -20.90 0.28 -8.39
CA ASP A 40 -20.35 -0.50 -7.27
C ASP A 40 -18.83 -0.52 -7.06
N CYS A 41 -17.99 -0.09 -8.01
CA CYS A 41 -16.53 -0.13 -7.82
C CYS A 41 -16.04 0.74 -6.64
N LEU A 42 -16.77 1.79 -6.28
CA LEU A 42 -16.44 2.68 -5.15
C LEU A 42 -17.00 2.20 -3.80
N ILE A 43 -17.98 1.29 -3.81
CA ILE A 43 -18.76 0.91 -2.62
C ILE A 43 -18.39 -0.50 -2.16
N LYS A 44 -18.02 -1.40 -3.09
CA LYS A 44 -17.64 -2.79 -2.82
C LYS A 44 -16.54 -2.91 -1.76
N ASP A 45 -15.50 -2.08 -1.84
CA ASP A 45 -14.32 -2.18 -0.96
C ASP A 45 -14.40 -1.30 0.30
N ARG A 46 -15.61 -0.97 0.76
CA ARG A 46 -15.83 -0.10 1.93
C ARG A 46 -15.12 -0.58 3.19
N GLU A 47 -15.19 -1.88 3.45
CA GLU A 47 -14.53 -2.47 4.63
C GLU A 47 -13.01 -2.47 4.51
N ALA A 48 -12.48 -2.71 3.30
CA ALA A 48 -11.05 -2.69 3.03
C ALA A 48 -10.48 -1.26 3.19
N LEU A 49 -11.18 -0.25 2.68
CA LEU A 49 -10.82 1.16 2.87
C LEU A 49 -10.86 1.55 4.34
N ARG A 50 -11.86 1.12 5.11
CA ARG A 50 -11.93 1.37 6.56
C ARG A 50 -10.72 0.76 7.30
N ARG A 51 -10.26 -0.43 6.89
CA ARG A 51 -9.07 -1.07 7.46
C ARG A 51 -7.79 -0.32 7.10
N LEU A 52 -7.69 0.23 5.89
CA LEU A 52 -6.55 1.04 5.44
C LEU A 52 -6.37 2.30 6.30
N PHE A 53 -7.46 3.01 6.60
CA PHE A 53 -7.43 4.20 7.47
C PHE A 53 -7.33 3.90 8.97
N GLY A 54 -7.34 2.62 9.36
CA GLY A 54 -7.08 2.18 10.73
C GLY A 54 -5.59 2.12 11.09
N ILE A 55 -4.70 2.28 10.12
CA ILE A 55 -3.24 2.26 10.30
C ILE A 55 -2.78 3.65 10.79
N PRO A 56 -1.82 3.74 11.72
CA PRO A 56 -1.33 5.03 12.21
C PRO A 56 -0.82 5.95 11.07
N PRO A 57 -1.01 7.27 11.20
CA PRO A 57 -0.63 8.25 10.18
C PRO A 57 0.84 8.20 9.76
N ASP A 58 1.74 7.85 10.69
CA ASP A 58 3.19 7.71 10.44
C ASP A 58 3.52 6.69 9.34
N LYS A 59 2.58 5.78 9.02
CA LYS A 59 2.75 4.76 7.98
C LYS A 59 2.01 5.06 6.68
N TRP A 60 1.25 6.15 6.62
CA TRP A 60 0.43 6.48 5.45
C TRP A 60 1.26 6.75 4.20
N ASP A 61 2.44 7.35 4.32
CA ASP A 61 3.32 7.62 3.18
C ASP A 61 3.80 6.33 2.51
N HIS A 62 4.10 5.30 3.30
CA HIS A 62 4.48 3.99 2.79
C HIS A 62 3.31 3.24 2.14
N LEU A 63 2.08 3.43 2.65
CA LEU A 63 0.87 2.82 2.06
C LEU A 63 0.41 3.49 0.77
N ARG A 64 0.65 4.81 0.63
CA ARG A 64 0.30 5.58 -0.57
C ARG A 64 1.30 5.42 -1.71
N THR A 65 2.48 4.87 -1.41
CA THR A 65 3.51 4.64 -2.42
C THR A 65 3.28 3.29 -3.11
N THR A 66 2.91 3.32 -4.39
CA THR A 66 2.75 2.10 -5.21
C THR A 66 4.07 1.57 -5.77
N ASN A 67 5.16 2.35 -5.65
CA ASN A 67 6.49 2.05 -6.16
C ASN A 67 7.00 0.63 -5.81
N PRO A 68 6.86 0.08 -4.59
CA PRO A 68 7.34 -1.28 -4.29
C PRO A 68 6.64 -2.36 -5.11
N ILE A 69 5.34 -2.20 -5.38
CA ILE A 69 4.54 -3.17 -6.14
C ILE A 69 4.78 -2.93 -7.64
N GLU A 70 4.57 -1.70 -8.11
CA GLU A 70 4.68 -1.34 -9.52
C GLU A 70 6.08 -1.56 -10.08
N ARG A 71 7.14 -1.34 -9.30
CA ARG A 71 8.53 -1.50 -9.77
C ARG A 71 8.89 -2.97 -10.01
N ILE A 72 8.42 -3.87 -9.16
CA ILE A 72 8.62 -5.33 -9.35
C ILE A 72 7.84 -5.78 -10.59
N PHE A 73 6.55 -5.42 -10.68
CA PHE A 73 5.71 -5.79 -11.82
C PHE A 73 6.24 -5.21 -13.14
N SER A 74 6.61 -3.94 -13.17
CA SER A 74 7.17 -3.28 -14.35
C SER A 74 8.44 -3.99 -14.84
N MET A 75 9.35 -4.34 -13.92
CA MET A 75 10.56 -5.08 -14.27
C MET A 75 10.24 -6.46 -14.83
N VAL A 76 9.39 -7.24 -14.14
CA VAL A 76 8.99 -8.58 -14.59
C VAL A 76 8.31 -8.52 -15.96
N SER A 77 7.38 -7.59 -16.18
CA SER A 77 6.71 -7.39 -17.47
C SER A 77 7.68 -6.99 -18.57
N HIS A 78 8.60 -6.06 -18.30
CA HIS A 78 9.62 -5.64 -19.27
C HIS A 78 10.52 -6.82 -19.70
N HIS A 79 10.91 -7.69 -18.76
CA HIS A 79 11.68 -8.88 -19.09
C HIS A 79 10.83 -9.94 -19.82
N ALA A 80 9.57 -10.14 -19.41
CA ALA A 80 8.67 -11.09 -20.06
C ALA A 80 8.41 -10.75 -21.54
N ILE A 81 8.18 -9.46 -21.85
CA ILE A 81 8.00 -8.98 -23.23
C ILE A 81 9.24 -9.26 -24.08
N ARG A 82 10.44 -9.04 -23.52
CA ARG A 82 11.72 -9.26 -24.24
C ARG A 82 12.05 -10.72 -24.46
N MET A 83 11.62 -11.61 -23.57
CA MET A 83 11.90 -13.05 -23.65
C MET A 83 10.95 -13.83 -24.59
N LYS A 84 9.93 -13.17 -25.18
CA LYS A 84 9.02 -13.70 -26.23
C LYS A 84 8.64 -15.19 -26.07
N ALA A 85 8.31 -15.62 -24.85
CA ALA A 85 7.89 -16.99 -24.52
C ALA A 85 8.87 -18.13 -24.92
N ALA A 86 10.14 -17.85 -25.23
CA ALA A 86 11.15 -18.86 -25.59
C ALA A 86 11.68 -19.64 -24.37
N VAL A 87 10.98 -19.61 -23.24
CA VAL A 87 11.48 -19.99 -21.92
C VAL A 87 10.52 -21.01 -21.31
N SER A 88 11.06 -22.13 -20.81
CA SER A 88 10.26 -23.12 -20.07
C SER A 88 9.63 -22.52 -18.81
N GLN A 89 8.51 -23.08 -18.35
CA GLN A 89 7.79 -22.57 -17.17
C GLN A 89 8.68 -22.48 -15.93
N ASP A 90 9.56 -23.46 -15.72
CA ASP A 90 10.48 -23.49 -14.58
C ASP A 90 11.52 -22.37 -14.65
N THR A 91 12.07 -22.12 -15.84
CA THR A 91 13.03 -21.03 -16.05
C THR A 91 12.35 -19.67 -15.87
N ALA A 92 11.09 -19.52 -16.29
CA ALA A 92 10.32 -18.31 -16.07
C ALA A 92 10.07 -18.04 -14.57
N ARG A 93 9.74 -19.07 -13.78
CA ARG A 93 9.58 -18.95 -12.32
C ARG A 93 10.88 -18.50 -11.65
N LEU A 94 12.01 -19.12 -12.01
CA LEU A 94 13.33 -18.72 -11.50
C LEU A 94 13.69 -17.28 -11.89
N MET A 95 13.35 -16.85 -13.10
CA MET A 95 13.56 -15.48 -13.54
C MET A 95 12.80 -14.48 -12.67
N VAL A 96 11.50 -14.72 -12.40
CA VAL A 96 10.69 -13.83 -11.57
C VAL A 96 11.26 -13.69 -10.16
N VAL A 97 11.68 -14.80 -9.54
CA VAL A 97 12.28 -14.79 -8.19
C VAL A 97 13.58 -13.98 -8.19
N LYS A 98 14.47 -14.19 -9.17
CA LYS A 98 15.73 -13.44 -9.28
C LYS A 98 15.49 -11.94 -9.50
N LEU A 99 14.52 -11.57 -10.33
CA LEU A 99 14.17 -10.18 -10.57
C LEU A 99 13.57 -9.52 -9.32
N ALA A 100 12.72 -10.22 -8.57
CA ALA A 100 12.16 -9.71 -7.33
C ALA A 100 13.26 -9.38 -6.30
N ILE A 101 14.23 -10.29 -6.14
CA ILE A 101 15.39 -10.09 -5.24
C ILE A 101 16.23 -8.89 -5.71
N ALA A 102 16.45 -8.75 -7.02
CA ALA A 102 17.21 -7.62 -7.58
C ALA A 102 16.49 -6.27 -7.34
N VAL A 103 15.17 -6.21 -7.51
CA VAL A 103 14.39 -5.00 -7.21
C VAL A 103 14.47 -4.64 -5.74
N GLU A 104 14.37 -5.64 -4.86
CA GLU A 104 14.48 -5.42 -3.41
C GLU A 104 15.86 -4.85 -3.05
N ALA A 105 16.94 -5.41 -3.61
CA ALA A 105 18.30 -4.89 -3.39
C ALA A 105 18.45 -3.42 -3.84
N LEU A 106 17.80 -3.02 -4.94
CA LEU A 106 17.81 -1.64 -5.44
C LEU A 106 16.97 -0.67 -4.58
N THR A 107 16.09 -1.18 -3.73
CA THR A 107 15.22 -0.38 -2.84
C THR A 107 15.71 -0.37 -1.38
N ALA A 108 16.72 -1.18 -1.06
CA ALA A 108 17.41 -1.19 0.22
C ALA A 108 17.82 0.20 0.77
N PRO A 109 18.32 1.16 -0.03
CA PRO A 109 18.71 2.48 0.49
C PRO A 109 17.52 3.38 0.89
N TYR A 110 16.29 3.06 0.47
CA TYR A 110 15.08 3.81 0.82
C TYR A 110 14.25 3.13 1.93
N ARG A 111 14.73 2.01 2.48
CA ARG A 111 14.12 1.42 3.67
C ARG A 111 14.39 2.40 4.81
N THR A 112 13.36 3.15 5.21
CA THR A 112 13.45 4.01 6.39
C THR A 112 14.01 3.14 7.53
N PRO A 113 15.03 3.62 8.25
CA PRO A 113 15.56 2.86 9.38
C PRO A 113 14.36 2.53 10.27
N PRO A 114 14.27 1.29 10.82
CA PRO A 114 13.23 0.99 11.78
C PRO A 114 13.32 2.10 12.82
N THR A 115 12.23 2.85 13.00
CA THR A 115 12.17 3.91 14.00
C THR A 115 12.44 3.23 15.33
N SER A 116 13.71 3.28 15.72
CA SER A 116 14.20 2.78 16.97
C SER A 116 13.56 3.69 17.99
N SER A 117 12.43 3.28 18.57
CA SER A 117 12.08 3.71 19.92
C SER A 117 13.12 3.11 20.86
N ARG A 118 14.32 3.67 20.81
CA ARG A 118 15.44 3.48 21.72
C ARG A 118 16.08 4.88 21.81
N VAL A 119 15.43 5.76 22.59
CA VAL A 119 15.93 6.48 23.77
C VAL A 119 14.72 7.15 24.42
#